data_AF-A0AAW6JGJ2-F1
#
_entry.id   AF-A0AAW6JGJ2-F1
#
_cell.length_a   1.000
_cell.length_b   1.000
_cell.length_c   1.000
_cell.angle_alpha   90.00
_cell.angle_beta   90.00
_cell.angle_gamma   90.00
#
_symmetry.space_group_name_H-M   'P 1'
#
loop_
_entity.id
_entity.type
_entity.pdbx_description
1 polymer ?
#
loop_
_entity_poly.entity_id
_entity_poly.type
_entity_poly.pdbx_seq_one_letter_code
_entity_poly.pdbx_strand_id
1 'polypeptide(L)'
;MLVSTIVLTVAAVLSSIISSFFPHFSINYISIFVGLIIGLVPFFNSRVAPFHTEVFMYIVAPLIYFKGQSTRINLIGKRLRQIFETAVLLVIVGTIFAGFTVSLLEIPLALAFLMGALSTPTDATATESVSEGLIVPER
;
A
#
# COMPACT_ATOMS: atom_id res chain seq x y z
N MET A 1 6.14 -22.70 -4.96
CA MET A 1 6.77 -21.64 -4.13
C MET A 1 8.05 -21.09 -4.76
N LEU A 2 9.12 -21.89 -4.93
CA LEU A 2 10.42 -21.40 -5.43
C LEU A 2 10.35 -20.67 -6.79
N VAL A 3 9.64 -21.21 -7.78
CA VAL A 3 9.45 -20.57 -9.10
C VAL A 3 8.74 -19.21 -8.96
N SER A 4 7.68 -19.14 -8.16
CA SER A 4 6.93 -17.90 -7.92
C SER A 4 7.82 -16.84 -7.26
N THR A 5 8.62 -17.23 -6.26
CA THR A 5 9.55 -16.30 -5.61
C THR A 5 10.58 -15.78 -6.60
N ILE A 6 11.15 -16.63 -7.46
CA ILE A 6 12.09 -16.20 -8.50
C ILE A 6 11.42 -15.20 -9.46
N VAL A 7 10.21 -15.51 -9.96
CA VAL A 7 9.49 -14.64 -10.88
C VAL A 7 9.20 -13.27 -10.23
N LEU A 8 8.71 -13.25 -8.99
CA LEU A 8 8.42 -12.01 -8.27
C LEU A 8 9.69 -11.21 -7.93
N THR A 9 10.79 -11.87 -7.56
CA THR A 9 12.08 -11.20 -7.32
C THR A 9 12.64 -10.61 -8.60
N VAL A 10 12.61 -11.35 -9.72
CA VAL A 10 13.04 -10.83 -11.03
C VAL A 10 12.16 -9.64 -11.44
N ALA A 11 10.84 -9.73 -11.23
CA ALA A 11 9.93 -8.62 -11.48
C ALA A 11 10.27 -7.39 -10.63
N ALA A 12 10.57 -7.56 -9.35
CA ALA A 12 10.98 -6.46 -8.47
C ALA A 12 12.32 -5.83 -8.89
N VAL A 13 13.29 -6.65 -9.30
CA VAL A 13 14.57 -6.16 -9.86
C VAL A 13 14.34 -5.38 -11.16
N LEU A 14 13.51 -5.90 -12.06
CA LEU A 14 13.14 -5.21 -13.29
C LEU A 14 12.45 -3.87 -12.99
N SER A 15 11.49 -3.83 -12.07
CA SER A 15 10.85 -2.58 -11.63
C SER A 15 11.85 -1.56 -11.11
N SER A 16 12.84 -2.00 -10.32
CA SER A 16 13.91 -1.13 -9.81
C SER A 16 14.81 -0.59 -10.94
N ILE A 17 15.21 -1.45 -11.88
CA ILE A 17 15.99 -1.04 -13.05
C ILE A 17 15.22 -0.02 -13.89
N ILE A 18 13.94 -0.29 -14.19
CA ILE A 18 13.07 0.63 -14.95
C ILE A 18 12.92 1.95 -14.20
N SER A 19 12.74 1.91 -12.87
CA SER A 19 12.65 3.11 -12.03
C SER A 19 13.90 3.98 -12.12
N SER A 20 15.09 3.39 -12.26
CA SER A 20 16.33 4.14 -12.46
C SER A 20 16.39 4.89 -13.80
N PHE A 21 15.66 4.45 -14.83
CA PHE A 21 15.57 5.16 -16.11
C PHE A 21 14.50 6.27 -16.10
N PHE A 22 13.49 6.14 -15.24
CA PHE A 22 12.36 7.06 -15.13
C PHE A 22 12.28 7.67 -13.72
N PRO A 23 13.24 8.52 -13.31
CA PRO A 23 13.34 9.04 -11.94
C PRO A 23 12.17 9.93 -11.50
N HIS A 24 11.29 10.31 -12.43
CA HIS A 24 10.09 11.09 -12.12
C HIS A 24 8.94 10.24 -11.56
N PHE A 25 8.97 8.92 -11.76
CA PHE A 25 7.92 8.01 -11.29
C PHE A 25 8.42 7.18 -10.11
N SER A 26 7.62 7.09 -9.06
CA SER A 26 7.89 6.21 -7.92
C SER A 26 7.94 4.74 -8.36
N ILE A 27 8.89 3.99 -7.79
CA ILE A 27 9.03 2.54 -7.98
C ILE A 27 7.74 1.78 -7.69
N ASN A 28 6.87 2.29 -6.82
CA ASN A 28 5.60 1.67 -6.49
C ASN A 28 4.63 1.63 -7.68
N TYR A 29 4.53 2.71 -8.46
CA TYR A 29 3.70 2.73 -9.65
C TYR A 29 4.22 1.76 -10.73
N ILE A 30 5.53 1.71 -10.91
CA ILE A 30 6.17 0.80 -11.86
C ILE A 30 5.95 -0.65 -11.42
N SER A 31 6.06 -0.95 -10.12
CA SER A 31 5.84 -2.28 -9.58
C SER A 31 4.40 -2.77 -9.72
N ILE A 32 3.42 -1.87 -9.52
CA ILE A 32 2.00 -2.18 -9.79
C ILE A 32 1.82 -2.52 -11.27
N PHE A 33 2.41 -1.73 -12.17
CA PHE A 33 2.27 -1.95 -13.62
C PHE A 33 2.93 -3.26 -14.08
N VAL A 34 4.14 -3.56 -13.60
CA VAL A 34 4.83 -4.84 -13.89
C VAL A 34 4.01 -6.02 -13.34
N GLY A 35 3.49 -5.90 -12.12
CA GLY A 35 2.61 -6.92 -11.52
C GLY A 35 1.33 -7.13 -12.33
N LEU A 36 0.71 -6.06 -12.84
CA LEU A 36 -0.46 -6.12 -13.70
C LEU A 36 -0.17 -6.90 -14.99
N ILE A 37 0.97 -6.63 -15.65
CA ILE A 37 1.39 -7.37 -16.85
C ILE A 37 1.56 -8.86 -16.54
N ILE A 38 2.21 -9.20 -15.43
CA ILE A 38 2.42 -10.59 -15.00
C ILE A 38 1.07 -11.29 -14.74
N GLY A 39 0.14 -10.61 -14.08
CA GLY A 39 -1.18 -11.15 -13.76
C GLY A 39 -2.09 -11.33 -14.99
N LEU A 40 -2.02 -10.42 -15.96
CA LEU A 40 -2.85 -10.46 -17.17
C LEU A 40 -2.35 -11.46 -18.22
N VAL A 41 -1.05 -11.76 -18.26
CA VAL A 41 -0.48 -12.70 -19.23
C VAL A 41 -0.57 -14.13 -18.69
N PRO A 42 -1.39 -15.02 -19.28
CA PRO A 42 -1.64 -16.36 -18.72
C PRO A 42 -0.37 -17.23 -18.58
N PHE A 43 0.59 -17.02 -19.48
CA PHE A 43 1.88 -17.69 -19.44
C PHE A 43 2.67 -17.38 -18.15
N PHE A 44 2.64 -16.13 -17.68
CA PHE A 44 3.31 -15.75 -16.43
C PHE A 44 2.44 -16.08 -15.22
N ASN A 45 1.14 -15.80 -15.28
CA ASN A 45 0.20 -16.05 -14.19
C ASN A 45 0.18 -17.53 -13.77
N SER A 46 0.24 -18.47 -14.72
CA SER A 46 0.30 -19.92 -14.43
C SER A 46 1.57 -20.38 -13.71
N ARG A 47 2.63 -19.56 -13.69
CA ARG A 47 3.91 -19.85 -13.01
C ARG A 47 4.00 -19.21 -11.63
N VAL A 48 3.12 -18.26 -11.34
CA VAL A 48 3.00 -17.59 -10.04
C VAL A 48 2.05 -18.40 -9.16
N ALA A 49 2.44 -18.61 -7.91
CA ALA A 49 1.58 -19.30 -6.95
C ALA A 49 0.36 -18.43 -6.64
N PRO A 50 -0.81 -19.01 -6.32
CA PRO A 50 -1.95 -18.22 -5.87
C PRO A 50 -1.56 -17.35 -4.67
N PHE A 51 -2.19 -16.18 -4.56
CA PHE A 51 -1.90 -15.25 -3.48
C PHE A 51 -2.31 -15.87 -2.14
N HIS A 52 -1.33 -15.98 -1.24
CA HIS A 52 -1.52 -16.46 0.13
C HIS A 52 -1.23 -15.32 1.11
N THR A 53 -2.27 -14.83 1.77
CA THR A 53 -2.18 -13.71 2.71
C THR A 53 -1.21 -14.00 3.85
N GLU A 54 -1.09 -15.25 4.27
CA GLU A 54 -0.18 -15.69 5.34
C GLU A 54 1.28 -15.44 4.96
N VAL A 55 1.65 -15.76 3.71
CA VAL A 55 3.00 -15.55 3.19
C VAL A 55 3.33 -14.05 3.15
N PHE A 56 2.37 -13.23 2.73
CA PHE A 56 2.53 -11.78 2.69
C PHE A 56 2.67 -11.17 4.09
N MET A 57 1.91 -11.69 5.08
CA MET A 57 1.96 -11.21 6.45
C MET A 57 3.33 -11.44 7.11
N TYR A 58 4.05 -12.50 6.76
CA TYR A 58 5.43 -12.72 7.23
C TYR A 58 6.39 -11.61 6.80
N ILE A 59 6.08 -10.86 5.74
CA ILE A 59 6.90 -9.73 5.26
C ILE A 59 6.38 -8.43 5.87
N VAL A 60 5.07 -8.20 5.84
CA VAL A 60 4.47 -6.93 6.29
C VAL A 60 4.55 -6.74 7.79
N ALA A 61 4.31 -7.78 8.60
CA ALA A 61 4.28 -7.63 10.05
C ALA A 61 5.64 -7.16 10.63
N PRO A 62 6.79 -7.76 10.27
CA PRO A 62 8.09 -7.23 10.68
C PRO A 62 8.35 -5.80 10.18
N LEU A 63 7.96 -5.49 8.94
CA LEU A 63 8.16 -4.16 8.36
C LEU A 63 7.41 -3.08 9.15
N ILE A 64 6.14 -3.34 9.50
CA ILE A 64 5.34 -2.44 10.36
C ILE A 64 5.95 -2.36 11.77
N TYR A 65 6.44 -3.48 12.32
CA TYR A 65 7.08 -3.52 13.63
C TYR A 65 8.35 -2.66 13.69
N PHE A 66 9.24 -2.78 12.70
CA PHE A 66 10.45 -1.94 12.61
C PHE A 66 10.10 -0.46 12.41
N LYS A 67 9.08 -0.15 11.60
CA LYS A 67 8.58 1.21 11.41
C LYS A 67 7.97 1.81 12.68
N GLY A 68 7.31 0.98 13.51
CA GLY A 68 6.82 1.39 14.82
C GLY A 68 7.96 1.71 15.79
N GLN A 69 9.02 0.90 15.80
CA GLN A 69 10.17 1.09 16.67
C GLN A 69 11.01 2.34 16.35
N SER A 70 11.07 2.76 15.09
CA SER A 70 11.82 3.99 14.72
C SER A 70 11.15 5.28 15.24
N THR A 71 9.89 5.20 15.69
CA THR A 71 9.14 6.35 16.20
C THR A 71 9.38 6.55 17.70
N ARG A 72 9.85 7.74 18.09
CA ARG A 72 10.09 8.07 19.51
C ARG A 72 8.77 8.24 20.27
N ILE A 73 8.54 7.43 21.31
CA ILE A 73 7.33 7.48 22.16
C ILE A 73 7.05 8.87 22.74
N ASN A 74 8.09 9.63 23.10
CA ASN A 74 7.94 10.99 23.64
C ASN A 74 7.30 11.96 22.62
N LEU A 75 7.51 11.75 21.32
CA LEU A 75 6.90 12.56 20.25
C LEU A 75 5.44 12.16 20.02
N ILE A 76 5.11 10.87 20.20
CA ILE A 76 3.74 10.35 20.14
C ILE A 76 2.91 11.05 21.23
N GLY A 77 3.40 11.07 22.47
CA GLY A 77 2.73 11.73 23.60
C GLY A 77 2.37 13.20 23.31
N LYS A 78 3.29 13.95 22.69
CA LYS A 78 3.09 15.37 22.34
C LYS A 78 2.07 15.58 21.21
N ARG A 79 1.85 14.59 20.35
CA ARG A 79 0.96 14.67 19.17
C ARG A 79 -0.24 13.72 19.26
N LEU A 80 -0.57 13.18 20.43
CA LEU A 80 -1.65 12.20 20.61
C LEU A 80 -2.98 12.68 20.02
N ARG A 81 -3.35 13.93 20.25
CA ARG A 81 -4.58 14.51 19.68
C ARG A 81 -4.57 14.47 18.15
N GLN A 82 -3.48 14.90 17.53
CA GLN A 82 -3.33 14.91 16.08
C GLN A 82 -3.37 13.48 15.52
N ILE A 83 -2.71 12.53 16.19
CA ILE A 83 -2.72 11.11 15.80
C ILE A 83 -4.14 10.54 15.90
N PHE A 84 -4.88 10.85 16.96
CA PHE A 84 -6.26 10.40 17.12
C PHE A 84 -7.18 10.99 16.04
N GLU A 85 -7.03 12.28 15.75
CA GLU A 85 -7.79 12.97 14.69
C GLU A 85 -7.54 12.35 13.31
N THR A 86 -6.29 12.02 12.95
CA THR A 86 -5.96 11.50 11.62
C THR A 86 -6.09 9.98 11.48
N ALA A 87 -5.79 9.20 12.53
CA ALA A 87 -5.78 7.74 12.45
C ALA A 87 -7.14 7.12 12.83
N VAL A 88 -7.94 7.80 13.67
CA VAL A 88 -9.23 7.28 14.12
C VAL A 88 -10.37 8.08 13.51
N LEU A 89 -10.45 9.38 13.81
CA LEU A 89 -11.60 10.20 13.41
C LEU A 89 -11.70 10.31 11.89
N LEU A 90 -10.61 10.70 11.21
CA LEU A 90 -10.57 10.80 9.76
C LEU A 90 -10.86 9.45 9.07
N VAL A 91 -10.37 8.34 9.62
CA VAL A 91 -10.60 7.00 9.05
C VAL A 91 -12.07 6.60 9.16
N ILE A 92 -12.69 6.81 10.32
CA ILE A 92 -14.11 6.52 10.53
C ILE A 92 -14.97 7.39 9.61
N VAL A 93 -14.74 8.71 9.61
CA VAL A 93 -15.51 9.65 8.78
C VAL A 93 -15.30 9.35 7.29
N GLY A 94 -14.06 9.10 6.87
CA GLY A 94 -13.72 8.75 5.49
C GLY A 94 -14.36 7.44 5.04
N THR A 95 -14.33 6.40 5.89
CA THR A 95 -14.98 5.12 5.60
C THR A 95 -16.49 5.26 5.50
N ILE A 96 -17.11 6.05 6.39
CA ILE A 96 -18.56 6.29 6.35
C ILE A 96 -18.94 7.02 5.06
N PHE A 97 -18.24 8.10 4.76
CA PHE A 97 -18.48 8.90 3.56
C PHE A 97 -18.27 8.10 2.27
N ALA A 98 -17.16 7.36 2.19
CA ALA A 98 -16.86 6.48 1.06
C ALA A 98 -17.89 5.37 0.92
N GLY A 99 -18.29 4.72 2.01
CA GLY A 99 -19.29 3.64 2.00
C GLY A 99 -20.64 4.10 1.48
N PHE A 100 -21.16 5.25 1.94
CA PHE A 100 -22.38 5.80 1.39
C PHE A 100 -22.23 6.22 -0.07
N THR A 101 -21.12 6.88 -0.44
CA THR A 101 -20.86 7.30 -1.82
C THR A 101 -20.83 6.11 -2.78
N VAL A 102 -20.15 5.02 -2.42
CA VAL A 102 -20.07 3.80 -3.23
C VAL A 102 -21.42 3.09 -3.31
N SER A 103 -22.23 3.14 -2.25
CA SER A 103 -23.56 2.53 -2.24
C SER A 103 -24.55 3.18 -3.24
N LEU A 104 -24.30 4.41 -3.69
CA LEU A 104 -25.07 5.04 -4.79
C LEU A 104 -24.96 4.26 -6.11
N LEU A 105 -23.94 3.42 -6.27
CA LEU A 105 -23.74 2.55 -7.44
C LEU A 105 -24.51 1.22 -7.30
N GLU A 106 -25.55 1.17 -6.47
CA GLU A 106 -26.37 -0.03 -6.18
C GLU A 106 -25.57 -1.19 -5.52
N ILE A 107 -24.40 -0.88 -4.96
CA ILE A 107 -23.59 -1.84 -4.21
C ILE A 107 -24.18 -2.00 -2.80
N PRO A 108 -24.34 -3.25 -2.28
CA PRO A 108 -24.83 -3.48 -0.94
C PRO A 108 -24.01 -2.72 0.10
N LEU A 109 -24.70 -2.06 1.04
CA LEU A 109 -24.06 -1.13 1.98
C LEU A 109 -22.91 -1.78 2.78
N ALA A 110 -23.03 -3.07 3.12
CA ALA A 110 -21.97 -3.82 3.78
C ALA A 110 -20.69 -3.95 2.92
N LEU A 111 -20.85 -4.22 1.61
CA LEU A 111 -19.73 -4.30 0.67
C LEU A 111 -19.14 -2.91 0.40
N ALA A 112 -19.99 -1.89 0.32
CA ALA A 112 -19.55 -0.50 0.14
C ALA A 112 -18.71 -0.01 1.33
N PHE A 113 -19.14 -0.28 2.57
CA PHE A 113 -18.32 0.01 3.76
C PHE A 113 -17.03 -0.80 3.79
N LEU A 114 -17.04 -2.07 3.36
CA LEU A 114 -15.82 -2.88 3.26
C LEU A 114 -14.82 -2.27 2.26
N MET A 115 -15.29 -1.82 1.09
CA MET A 115 -14.44 -1.11 0.11
C MET A 115 -13.87 0.18 0.69
N GLY A 116 -14.69 0.98 1.38
CA GLY A 116 -14.24 2.19 2.08
C GLY A 116 -13.17 1.87 3.12
N ALA A 117 -13.42 0.86 3.98
CA ALA A 117 -12.50 0.47 5.05
C ALA A 117 -11.16 -0.06 4.51
N LEU A 118 -11.15 -0.73 3.36
CA LEU A 118 -9.93 -1.19 2.71
C LEU A 118 -9.12 -0.05 2.07
N SER A 119 -9.80 0.99 1.57
CA SER A 119 -9.15 2.11 0.87
C SER A 119 -8.67 3.23 1.80
N THR A 120 -9.23 3.34 3.00
CA THR A 120 -8.96 4.47 3.91
C THR A 120 -7.60 4.42 4.63
N PRO A 121 -7.02 3.26 5.00
CA PRO A 121 -5.72 3.20 5.66
C PRO A 121 -4.63 3.83 4.77
N THR A 122 -3.95 4.85 5.28
CA THR A 122 -2.86 5.51 4.56
C THR A 122 -1.55 4.75 4.74
N ASP A 123 -0.91 4.35 3.63
CA ASP A 123 0.42 3.77 3.66
C ASP A 123 1.52 4.85 3.59
N ALA A 124 2.26 4.96 4.68
CA ALA A 124 3.36 5.91 4.78
C ALA A 124 4.57 5.53 3.92
N THR A 125 4.83 4.25 3.61
CA THR A 125 5.96 3.90 2.70
C THR A 125 5.61 4.27 1.27
N ALA A 126 4.35 4.05 0.85
CA ALA A 126 3.87 4.52 -0.43
C ALA A 126 3.97 6.05 -0.56
N THR A 127 3.54 6.78 0.47
CA THR A 127 3.62 8.25 0.48
C THR A 127 5.06 8.76 0.39
N GLU A 128 5.97 8.13 1.15
CA GLU A 128 7.40 8.48 1.15
C GLU A 128 8.04 8.26 -0.21
N SER A 129 7.79 7.10 -0.83
CA SER A 129 8.34 6.76 -2.16
C SER A 129 7.85 7.65 -3.31
N VAL A 130 6.69 8.32 -3.15
CA VAL A 130 6.15 9.26 -4.13
C VAL A 130 6.64 10.68 -3.85
N SER A 131 6.96 10.97 -2.59
CA SER A 131 7.51 12.26 -2.18
C SER A 131 9.03 12.34 -2.40
N GLU A 132 9.70 11.22 -2.59
CA GLU A 132 11.14 11.13 -2.85
C GLU A 132 11.51 11.93 -4.11
N GLY A 133 12.41 12.91 -3.96
CA GLY A 133 12.81 13.81 -5.05
C GLY A 133 11.89 15.03 -5.27
N LEU A 134 10.80 15.17 -4.50
CA LEU A 134 9.95 16.36 -4.53
C LEU A 134 10.32 17.34 -3.40
N ILE A 135 10.22 18.65 -3.68
CA ILE A 135 10.37 19.68 -2.65
C ILE A 135 9.06 19.74 -1.86
N VAL A 136 9.04 19.10 -0.69
CA VAL A 136 7.90 19.14 0.22
C VAL A 136 8.10 20.30 1.22
N PRO A 137 7.15 21.24 1.36
CA PRO A 137 7.27 22.32 2.33
C PRO A 137 7.31 21.78 3.77
N GLU A 138 8.17 22.35 4.60
CA GLU A 138 8.30 21.97 6.02
C GLU A 138 7.01 22.32 6.79
N ARG A 139 6.62 21.41 7.71
CA ARG A 139 5.42 21.50 8.56
C ARG A 139 5.72 22.07 9.93
#